data_AF-A0A9D7QEP6-F1
#
_entry.id   AF-A0A9D7QEP6-F1
#
_cell.length_a   1.000
_cell.length_b   1.000
_cell.length_c   1.000
_cell.angle_alpha   90.00
_cell.angle_beta   90.00
_cell.angle_gamma   90.00
#
_symmetry.space_group_name_H-M   'P 1'
#
loop_
_entity.id
_entity.type
_entity.pdbx_description
1 polymer ?
#
loop_
_entity_poly.entity_id
_entity_poly.type
_entity_poly.pdbx_seq_one_letter_code
_entity_poly.pdbx_strand_id
1 'polypeptide(L)'
;MSSEYAVRIAALRTTASTAESAADQIHPLRPVDGLRPAGAAIPGSRSAALLASVGSRWAERLTSLEADFRRHANALKVAATQYEVNDAEAAAAFDASYAGSLSSWAYR
;
A
#
# COMPACT_ATOMS: atom_id res chain seq x y z
N MET A 1 19.37 -9.23 -13.59
CA MET A 1 18.11 -9.59 -12.92
C MET A 1 17.87 -11.10 -12.96
N SER A 2 18.00 -11.79 -11.82
CA SER A 2 17.54 -13.18 -11.74
C SER A 2 16.01 -13.20 -11.90
N SER A 3 15.47 -14.23 -12.54
CA SER A 3 14.02 -14.36 -12.77
C SER A 3 13.22 -14.29 -11.45
N GLU A 4 13.80 -14.73 -10.34
CA GLU A 4 13.17 -14.69 -9.02
C GLU A 4 12.99 -13.26 -8.48
N TYR A 5 14.00 -12.38 -8.62
CA TYR A 5 13.90 -11.00 -8.15
C TYR A 5 12.84 -10.21 -8.93
N ALA A 6 12.78 -10.39 -10.25
CA ALA A 6 11.75 -9.79 -11.09
C ALA A 6 10.33 -10.21 -10.65
N VAL A 7 10.15 -11.50 -10.33
CA VAL A 7 8.88 -12.04 -9.84
C VAL A 7 8.50 -11.44 -8.49
N ARG A 8 9.46 -11.29 -7.56
CA ARG A 8 9.23 -10.67 -6.25
C ARG A 8 8.84 -9.19 -6.38
N ILE A 9 9.52 -8.43 -7.23
CA ILE A 9 9.18 -7.02 -7.52
C ILE A 9 7.77 -6.89 -8.10
N ALA A 10 7.42 -7.75 -9.06
CA ALA A 10 6.09 -7.78 -9.66
C ALA A 10 5.00 -8.14 -8.64
N ALA A 11 5.29 -9.07 -7.71
CA ALA A 11 4.39 -9.42 -6.62
C ALA A 11 4.14 -8.21 -5.69
N LEU A 12 5.19 -7.49 -5.28
CA LEU A 12 5.05 -6.28 -4.45
C LEU A 12 4.18 -5.22 -5.13
N ARG A 13 4.41 -4.97 -6.43
CA ARG A 13 3.62 -4.00 -7.21
C ARG A 13 2.15 -4.43 -7.31
N THR A 14 1.89 -5.72 -7.54
CA THR A 14 0.53 -6.29 -7.57
C THR A 14 -0.18 -6.12 -6.22
N THR A 15 0.49 -6.45 -5.12
CA THR A 15 -0.05 -6.28 -3.77
C THR A 15 -0.33 -4.81 -3.46
N ALA A 16 0.55 -3.89 -3.88
CA ALA A 16 0.32 -2.46 -3.72
C ALA A 16 -0.95 -1.99 -4.45
N SER A 17 -1.14 -2.41 -5.71
CA SER A 17 -2.35 -2.10 -6.48
C SER A 17 -3.63 -2.67 -5.86
N THR A 18 -3.54 -3.87 -5.27
CA THR A 18 -4.67 -4.48 -4.54
C THR A 18 -5.02 -3.66 -3.30
N ALA A 19 -4.02 -3.19 -2.55
CA ALA A 19 -4.23 -2.32 -1.39
C ALA A 19 -4.84 -0.96 -1.79
N GLU A 20 -4.42 -0.37 -2.90
CA GLU A 20 -5.05 0.85 -3.45
C GLU A 20 -6.51 0.61 -3.82
N SER A 21 -6.78 -0.49 -4.52
CA SER A 21 -8.15 -0.88 -4.89
C SER A 21 -9.05 -1.06 -3.66
N ALA A 22 -8.52 -1.63 -2.58
CA ALA A 22 -9.25 -1.76 -1.32
C ALA A 22 -9.53 -0.39 -0.67
N ALA A 23 -8.56 0.52 -0.69
CA ALA A 23 -8.76 1.89 -0.22
C ALA A 23 -9.85 2.62 -1.03
N ASP A 24 -9.86 2.45 -2.35
CA ASP A 24 -10.87 3.04 -3.24
C ASP A 24 -12.27 2.45 -3.00
N GLN A 25 -12.36 1.17 -2.64
CA GLN A 25 -13.63 0.54 -2.24
C GLN A 25 -14.13 0.99 -0.87
N ILE A 26 -13.22 1.34 0.05
CA ILE A 26 -13.56 1.88 1.38
C ILE A 26 -14.00 3.34 1.27
N HIS A 27 -13.34 4.12 0.42
CA HIS A 27 -13.57 5.56 0.28
C HIS A 27 -15.03 5.98 0.13
N PRO A 28 -15.92 5.31 -0.64
CA PRO A 28 -17.33 5.70 -0.77
C PRO A 28 -18.21 5.22 0.40
N LEU A 29 -17.71 4.39 1.32
CA LEU A 29 -18.52 3.89 2.42
C LEU A 29 -18.87 5.04 3.38
N ARG A 30 -20.16 5.34 3.49
CA ARG A 30 -20.71 6.39 4.37
C ARG A 30 -21.82 5.80 5.25
N PRO A 31 -21.49 5.02 6.30
CA PRO A 31 -22.51 4.42 7.19
C PRO A 31 -23.41 5.48 7.85
N VAL A 32 -22.86 6.68 8.08
CA VAL A 32 -23.59 7.83 8.64
C VAL A 32 -24.80 8.22 7.78
N ASP A 33 -24.73 8.05 6.45
CA ASP A 33 -25.84 8.42 5.56
C ASP A 33 -27.07 7.52 5.75
N GLY A 34 -26.87 6.25 6.08
CA GLY A 34 -27.97 5.34 6.43
C GLY A 34 -28.48 5.52 7.88
N LEU A 35 -27.60 5.90 8.81
CA LEU A 35 -27.95 6.05 10.23
C LEU A 35 -28.67 7.36 10.55
N ARG A 36 -28.38 8.44 9.80
CA ARG A 36 -28.95 9.77 10.03
C ARG A 36 -30.49 9.80 9.88
N PRO A 37 -31.10 9.25 8.82
CA PRO A 37 -32.57 9.19 8.71
C PRO A 37 -33.23 8.36 9.81
N ALA A 38 -32.60 7.25 10.21
CA ALA A 38 -33.11 6.39 11.28
C ALA A 38 -33.13 7.12 12.63
N GLY A 39 -32.09 7.88 12.97
CA GLY A 39 -32.07 8.70 14.17
C GLY A 39 -33.10 9.84 14.15
N ALA A 40 -33.29 10.47 12.99
CA ALA A 40 -34.28 11.53 12.81
C ALA A 40 -35.74 11.06 13.00
N ALA A 41 -36.02 9.77 12.77
CA ALA A 41 -37.36 9.20 12.99
C ALA A 41 -37.73 9.01 14.47
N ILE A 42 -36.75 9.07 15.39
CA ILE A 42 -36.95 8.82 16.84
C ILE A 42 -36.26 9.90 17.71
N PRO A 43 -36.61 11.19 17.54
CA PRO A 43 -35.92 12.31 18.18
C PRO A 43 -35.98 12.22 19.71
N GLY A 44 -34.88 12.64 20.36
CA GLY A 44 -34.77 12.65 21.83
C GLY A 44 -34.61 11.28 22.48
N SER A 45 -34.71 10.18 21.73
CA SER A 45 -34.52 8.84 22.26
C SER A 45 -33.04 8.55 22.52
N ARG A 46 -32.77 7.68 23.52
CA ARG A 46 -31.43 7.13 23.77
C ARG A 46 -30.88 6.41 22.53
N SER A 47 -31.75 5.77 21.75
CA SER A 47 -31.40 5.10 20.50
C SER A 47 -30.89 6.07 19.44
N ALA A 48 -31.49 7.25 19.29
CA ALA A 48 -30.99 8.28 18.38
C ALA A 48 -29.56 8.73 18.73
N ALA A 49 -29.26 8.93 20.02
CA ALA A 49 -27.91 9.26 20.47
C ALA A 49 -26.90 8.13 20.20
N LEU A 50 -27.30 6.87 20.38
CA LEU A 50 -26.46 5.71 20.05
C LEU A 50 -26.18 5.61 18.55
N LEU A 51 -27.17 5.85 17.68
CA LEU A 51 -27.00 5.83 16.23
C LEU A 51 -25.99 6.90 15.77
N ALA A 52 -26.05 8.11 16.34
CA ALA A 52 -25.08 9.16 16.06
C ALA A 52 -23.66 8.77 16.50
N SER A 53 -23.52 8.21 17.71
CA SER A 53 -22.22 7.75 18.23
C SER A 53 -21.63 6.62 17.38
N VAL A 54 -22.45 5.62 17.02
CA VAL A 54 -22.03 4.52 16.15
C VAL A 54 -21.62 5.03 14.76
N GLY A 55 -22.37 5.97 14.19
CA GLY A 55 -22.05 6.60 12.92
C GLY A 55 -20.68 7.28 12.93
N SER A 56 -20.41 8.09 13.96
CA SER A 56 -19.11 8.78 14.10
C SER A 56 -17.93 7.82 14.19
N ARG A 57 -18.03 6.78 15.03
CA ARG A 57 -16.97 5.77 15.19
C ARG A 57 -16.72 4.98 13.91
N TRP A 58 -17.77 4.67 13.15
CA TRP A 58 -17.62 4.01 11.86
C TRP A 58 -16.94 4.91 10.84
N ALA A 59 -17.29 6.20 10.79
CA ALA A 59 -16.63 7.15 9.90
C ALA A 59 -15.12 7.23 10.21
N GLU A 60 -14.76 7.42 11.48
CA GLU A 60 -13.36 7.43 11.93
C GLU A 60 -12.63 6.14 11.56
N ARG A 61 -13.27 4.98 11.81
CA ARG A 61 -12.66 3.68 11.52
C ARG A 61 -12.42 3.47 10.03
N LEU A 62 -13.36 3.85 9.18
CA LEU A 62 -13.22 3.71 7.72
C LEU A 62 -12.16 4.67 7.17
N THR A 63 -12.10 5.91 7.65
CA THR A 63 -11.03 6.85 7.28
C THR A 63 -9.65 6.33 7.70
N SER A 64 -9.52 5.79 8.91
CA SER A 64 -8.26 5.18 9.36
C SER A 64 -7.88 3.98 8.50
N LEU A 65 -8.86 3.12 8.18
CA LEU A 65 -8.61 1.92 7.40
C LEU A 65 -8.19 2.25 5.95
N GLU A 66 -8.84 3.24 5.32
CA GLU A 66 -8.44 3.77 4.02
C GLU A 66 -6.98 4.27 4.05
N ALA A 67 -6.63 5.05 5.08
CA ALA A 67 -5.27 5.56 5.24
C ALA A 67 -4.24 4.43 5.46
N ASP A 68 -4.59 3.39 6.21
CA ASP A 68 -3.73 2.22 6.42
C ASP A 68 -3.43 1.48 5.12
N PHE A 69 -4.44 1.24 4.29
CA PHE A 69 -4.24 0.61 2.98
C PHE A 69 -3.38 1.46 2.04
N ARG A 70 -3.60 2.78 2.01
CA ARG A 70 -2.77 3.70 1.20
C ARG A 70 -1.32 3.72 1.67
N ARG A 71 -1.09 3.76 2.99
CA ARG A 71 0.27 3.69 3.57
C ARG A 71 0.94 2.37 3.22
N HIS A 72 0.23 1.26 3.34
CA HIS A 72 0.75 -0.06 3.01
C HIS A 72 1.12 -0.17 1.51
N ALA A 73 0.23 0.29 0.62
CA ALA A 73 0.51 0.33 -0.82
C ALA A 73 1.76 1.14 -1.14
N ASN A 74 1.91 2.32 -0.54
CA ASN A 74 3.09 3.16 -0.74
C ASN A 74 4.38 2.48 -0.25
N ALA A 75 4.35 1.86 0.93
CA ALA A 75 5.50 1.12 1.45
C ALA A 75 5.94 -0.02 0.53
N LEU A 76 4.98 -0.76 -0.06
CA LEU A 76 5.25 -1.82 -1.02
C LEU A 76 5.86 -1.29 -2.33
N LYS A 77 5.37 -0.14 -2.83
CA LYS A 77 5.94 0.53 -4.01
C LYS A 77 7.39 0.97 -3.76
N VAL A 78 7.64 1.61 -2.63
CA VAL A 78 9.00 2.02 -2.22
C VAL A 78 9.93 0.82 -2.13
N ALA A 79 9.47 -0.28 -1.50
CA ALA A 79 10.26 -1.51 -1.41
C ALA A 79 10.58 -2.09 -2.80
N ALA A 80 9.59 -2.15 -3.70
CA ALA A 80 9.80 -2.61 -5.07
C ALA A 80 10.84 -1.77 -5.82
N THR A 81 10.74 -0.44 -5.72
CA THR A 81 11.73 0.48 -6.31
C THR A 81 13.13 0.28 -5.71
N GLN A 82 13.24 0.09 -4.39
CA GLN A 82 14.54 -0.14 -3.77
C GLN A 82 15.17 -1.46 -4.22
N TYR A 83 14.38 -2.52 -4.42
CA TYR A 83 14.88 -3.77 -4.97
C TYR A 83 15.39 -3.60 -6.42
N GLU A 84 14.69 -2.82 -7.24
CA GLU A 84 15.13 -2.51 -8.62
C GLU A 84 16.47 -1.75 -8.63
N VAL A 85 16.62 -0.74 -7.77
CA VAL A 85 17.86 0.03 -7.63
C VAL A 85 19.00 -0.86 -7.16
N ASN A 86 18.79 -1.66 -6.11
CA ASN A 86 19.82 -2.55 -5.58
C ASN A 86 20.28 -3.60 -6.60
N ASP A 87 19.37 -4.16 -7.42
CA ASP A 87 19.76 -5.12 -8.49
C ASP A 87 20.60 -4.44 -9.57
N ALA A 88 20.25 -3.21 -9.96
CA ALA A 88 21.01 -2.45 -10.95
C ALA A 88 22.41 -2.09 -10.44
N GLU A 89 22.54 -1.66 -9.18
CA GLU A 89 23.83 -1.38 -8.54
C GLU A 89 24.69 -2.63 -8.42
N ALA A 90 24.10 -3.77 -8.04
CA ALA A 90 24.80 -5.05 -7.97
C ALA A 90 25.31 -5.51 -9.34
N ALA A 91 24.50 -5.36 -10.39
CA ALA A 91 24.89 -5.69 -11.76
C ALA A 91 26.06 -4.81 -12.23
N ALA A 92 25.98 -3.49 -12.02
CA ALA A 92 27.04 -2.56 -12.39
C ALA A 92 28.35 -2.85 -11.64
N ALA A 93 28.28 -3.17 -10.35
CA ALA A 93 29.44 -3.53 -9.55
C ALA A 93 30.08 -4.84 -10.03
N PHE A 94 29.27 -5.83 -10.40
CA PHE A 94 29.75 -7.10 -10.96
C PHE A 94 30.48 -6.88 -12.29
N ASP A 95 29.90 -6.12 -13.22
CA ASP A 95 30.50 -5.82 -14.51
C ASP A 95 31.84 -5.08 -14.37
N ALA A 96 31.91 -4.10 -13.46
CA ALA A 96 33.14 -3.37 -13.17
C ALA A 96 34.23 -4.29 -12.60
N SER A 97 33.88 -5.18 -11.66
CA SER A 97 34.81 -6.15 -11.09
C SER A 97 35.30 -7.15 -12.14
N TYR A 98 34.41 -7.62 -13.03
CA TYR A 98 34.77 -8.55 -14.09
C TYR A 98 35.72 -7.91 -15.10
N ALA A 99 35.43 -6.69 -15.57
CA ALA A 99 36.31 -5.96 -16.47
C ALA A 99 37.71 -5.69 -15.86
N GLY A 100 37.76 -5.32 -14.57
CA GLY A 100 39.02 -5.16 -13.84
C GLY A 100 39.82 -6.46 -13.69
N SER A 101 39.13 -7.59 -13.57
CA SER A 101 39.80 -8.90 -13.55
C SER A 101 40.44 -9.21 -14.91
N LEU A 102 39.72 -9.01 -16.03
CA LEU A 102 40.23 -9.30 -17.37
C LEU A 102 41.45 -8.44 -17.74
N SER A 103 41.44 -7.16 -17.37
CA SER A 103 42.61 -6.29 -17.58
C SER A 103 43.82 -6.76 -16.79
N SER A 104 43.64 -7.29 -15.57
CA SER A 104 44.74 -7.83 -14.76
C SER A 104 45.38 -9.10 -15.35
N TRP A 105 44.63 -9.90 -16.12
CA TRP A 105 45.15 -11.08 -16.82
C TRP A 105 45.83 -10.74 -18.15
N ALA A 106 45.44 -9.64 -18.80
CA ALA A 106 46.03 -9.20 -20.07
C ALA A 106 47.42 -8.56 -19.92
N TYR A 107 47.81 -8.15 -18.71
CA TYR A 107 49.12 -7.55 -18.39
C TYR A 107 50.04 -8.49 -17.59
N ARG A 108 49.77 -9.80 -17.61
CA ARG A 108 50.69 -10.86 -17.15
C ARG A 108 51.24 -11.64 -18.33
#